data_AF-A0A382F0N2-F1
#
_entry.id   AF-A0A382F0N2-F1
#
_cell.length_a   1.000
_cell.length_b   1.000
_cell.length_c   1.000
_cell.angle_alpha   90.00
_cell.angle_beta   90.00
_cell.angle_gamma   90.00
#
_symmetry.space_group_name_H-M   'P 1'
#
loop_
_entity.id
_entity.type
_entity.pdbx_description
1 polymer ?
#
loop_
_entity_poly.entity_id
_entity_poly.type
_entity_poly.pdbx_seq_one_letter_code
_entity_poly.pdbx_strand_id
1 'polypeptide(L)'
;MTHLSDFDENFDENFDENFDEDGDWDDTWENDSIEINHILECKTNDLHNIKIYNSQNIENIINSEIENFSEYLGNITHDESFYLLMKHNWNKDKATEDFCNNGIHISDIVKIDIENKKLKQCMVCFDDILPINQLTICNEHFFCKNCWNGYLTSQINDGNTNMRCMDPKCTKHVTYSFIRTLFNKNPKILCKYFTWIINSFVQYKNTYKYCPNPKCELISFNNDDENKTTCTCGTTFCFSCHQNYHFPASCSVINLWNKKCNKDSENALWLMENTKNCPKCKISIEKDHGCNHMTCENCKHQFCWLCKEDWKKHGTATGGFYKCNVFIKMKKNNQIVKEDYGDERFLHYFSRYKNHDEAKKIFSKNVQKIESMLEKDMTREMVQSISF
;
A
#
# COMPACT_ATOMS: atom_id res chain seq x y z
N MET A 1 3.86 -0.59 41.11
CA MET A 1 4.27 0.44 42.10
C MET A 1 5.55 1.07 41.58
N THR A 2 5.78 2.34 41.91
CA THR A 2 6.81 3.30 41.43
C THR A 2 6.53 3.86 40.02
N HIS A 3 5.84 5.00 39.88
CA HIS A 3 6.18 6.40 40.23
C HIS A 3 6.46 7.18 38.93
N LEU A 4 5.41 7.82 38.43
CA LEU A 4 5.43 8.93 37.48
C LEU A 4 5.67 10.22 38.27
N SER A 5 6.60 11.05 37.80
CA SER A 5 6.69 12.48 38.16
C SER A 5 7.17 13.24 36.93
N ASP A 6 6.27 14.10 36.44
CA ASP A 6 6.47 15.48 35.99
C ASP A 6 7.60 15.79 35.01
N PHE A 7 7.22 16.21 33.80
CA PHE A 7 7.98 17.20 33.04
C PHE A 7 7.06 18.05 32.13
N ASP A 8 6.74 19.22 32.66
CA ASP A 8 6.52 20.55 32.06
C ASP A 8 5.64 20.74 30.82
N GLU A 9 4.45 21.30 31.11
CA GLU A 9 3.74 22.30 30.32
C GLU A 9 4.59 23.56 30.16
N ASN A 10 4.86 23.97 28.92
CA ASN A 10 5.05 25.37 28.48
C ASN A 10 5.44 25.37 26.99
N PHE A 11 4.51 25.72 26.11
CA PHE A 11 4.90 26.24 24.80
C PHE A 11 4.04 27.48 24.50
N ASP A 12 4.73 28.61 24.63
CA ASP A 12 4.23 29.97 24.54
C ASP A 12 3.47 30.28 23.26
N GLU A 13 2.37 31.00 23.48
CA GLU A 13 1.70 31.89 22.55
C GLU A 13 2.67 32.98 22.10
N ASN A 14 2.87 33.14 20.78
CA ASN A 14 3.24 34.39 20.13
C ASN A 14 3.15 34.22 18.61
N PHE A 15 1.98 34.53 18.05
CA PHE A 15 1.90 34.90 16.64
C PHE A 15 1.16 36.24 16.58
N ASP A 16 1.96 37.29 16.57
CA ASP A 16 1.56 38.70 16.54
C ASP A 16 0.61 39.01 15.38
N GLU A 17 -0.45 39.71 15.75
CA GLU A 17 -1.36 40.42 14.87
C GLU A 17 -0.64 41.63 14.27
N ASN A 18 -0.65 41.75 12.94
CA ASN A 18 -0.58 43.03 12.22
C ASN A 18 -0.98 42.79 10.76
N PHE A 19 -2.27 42.96 10.47
CA PHE A 19 -2.68 43.35 9.13
C PHE A 19 -3.86 44.31 9.26
N ASP A 20 -3.53 45.59 9.15
CA ASP A 20 -4.44 46.72 9.25
C ASP A 20 -5.62 46.59 8.29
N GLU A 21 -6.79 46.95 8.81
CA GLU A 21 -7.98 47.30 8.05
C GLU A 21 -7.70 48.56 7.22
N ASP A 22 -7.98 48.51 5.92
CA ASP A 22 -8.64 49.57 5.14
C ASP A 22 -8.57 49.24 3.64
N GLY A 23 -9.72 48.91 3.05
CA GLY A 23 -9.83 48.65 1.62
C GLY A 23 -11.28 48.42 1.22
N ASP A 24 -11.94 49.51 0.80
CA ASP A 24 -13.25 49.57 0.14
C ASP A 24 -13.53 48.35 -0.74
N TRP A 25 -14.60 47.61 -0.43
CA TRP A 25 -15.16 46.62 -1.34
C TRP A 25 -16.05 47.36 -2.35
N ASP A 26 -15.44 47.77 -3.46
CA ASP A 26 -16.16 48.25 -4.64
C ASP A 26 -16.86 47.06 -5.34
N ASP A 27 -18.19 47.14 -5.38
CA ASP A 27 -19.09 46.23 -6.07
C ASP A 27 -18.96 46.43 -7.59
N THR A 28 -18.06 45.68 -8.22
CA THR A 28 -18.09 45.46 -9.67
C THR A 28 -18.03 43.98 -10.00
N TRP A 29 -19.22 43.37 -10.07
CA TRP A 29 -19.42 42.08 -10.73
C TRP A 29 -19.34 42.31 -12.24
N GLU A 30 -18.12 42.47 -12.76
CA GLU A 30 -17.88 42.33 -14.18
C GLU A 30 -17.86 40.85 -14.58
N ASN A 31 -18.57 40.62 -15.66
CA ASN A 31 -19.09 39.37 -16.13
C ASN A 31 -18.01 38.64 -16.94
N ASP A 32 -16.91 38.28 -16.30
CA ASP A 32 -15.87 37.47 -16.92
C ASP A 32 -16.25 36.00 -16.81
N SER A 33 -16.98 35.55 -17.83
CA SER A 33 -17.05 34.17 -18.26
C SER A 33 -15.63 33.61 -18.49
N ILE A 34 -14.95 33.24 -17.41
CA ILE A 34 -13.83 32.31 -17.47
C ILE A 34 -14.42 31.00 -17.97
N GLU A 35 -14.17 30.73 -19.25
CA GLU A 35 -14.61 29.53 -19.93
C GLU A 35 -14.32 28.29 -19.07
N ILE A 36 -15.39 27.60 -18.67
CA ILE A 36 -15.39 26.27 -18.05
C ILE A 36 -14.88 25.19 -19.04
N ASN A 37 -14.19 25.59 -20.10
CA ASN A 37 -13.61 24.71 -21.11
C ASN A 37 -12.23 24.15 -20.72
N HIS A 38 -11.62 24.59 -19.62
CA HIS A 38 -10.29 24.12 -19.22
C HIS A 38 -10.26 22.86 -18.32
N ILE A 39 -11.43 22.25 -18.02
CA ILE A 39 -11.55 21.02 -17.19
C ILE A 39 -11.80 19.75 -18.05
N LEU A 40 -11.93 19.87 -19.38
CA LEU A 40 -12.28 18.73 -20.26
C LEU A 40 -11.22 18.32 -21.28
N GLU A 41 -9.96 18.67 -21.07
CA GLU A 41 -8.84 18.00 -21.75
C GLU A 41 -8.11 17.06 -20.80
N CYS A 42 -8.78 15.98 -20.38
CA CYS A 42 -8.07 14.78 -19.95
C CYS A 42 -7.48 14.13 -21.21
N LYS A 43 -6.40 14.75 -21.73
CA LYS A 43 -5.54 14.13 -22.74
C LYS A 43 -5.05 12.83 -22.15
N THR A 44 -5.57 11.73 -22.66
CA THR A 44 -5.02 10.39 -22.54
C THR A 44 -3.67 10.39 -23.24
N ASN A 45 -2.65 10.94 -22.58
CA ASN A 45 -1.27 10.73 -22.96
C ASN A 45 -0.80 9.50 -22.19
N ASP A 46 -0.91 8.34 -22.83
CA ASP A 46 -0.27 7.08 -22.41
C ASP A 46 1.27 7.22 -22.46
N LEU A 47 1.81 7.98 -21.51
CA LEU A 47 3.23 8.23 -21.31
C LEU A 47 3.59 8.10 -19.82
N HIS A 48 2.91 7.22 -19.11
CA HIS A 48 3.24 6.92 -17.71
C HIS A 48 4.28 5.80 -17.66
N ASN A 49 5.46 6.03 -17.06
CA ASN A 49 6.51 5.01 -16.87
C ASN A 49 6.16 4.02 -15.75
N ILE A 50 4.88 3.71 -15.56
CA ILE A 50 4.43 2.75 -14.57
C ILE A 50 4.53 1.36 -15.18
N LYS A 51 5.40 0.53 -14.61
CA LYS A 51 5.56 -0.87 -15.01
C LYS A 51 5.06 -1.78 -13.91
N ILE A 52 4.52 -2.93 -14.28
CA ILE A 52 4.01 -3.92 -13.34
C ILE A 52 4.76 -5.21 -13.57
N TYR A 53 5.29 -5.76 -12.49
CA TYR A 53 6.16 -6.92 -12.48
C TYR A 53 5.56 -8.03 -11.62
N ASN A 54 5.75 -9.27 -12.06
CA ASN A 54 5.57 -10.44 -11.19
C ASN A 54 6.88 -10.75 -10.44
N SER A 55 6.82 -11.73 -9.53
CA SER A 55 7.97 -12.17 -8.73
C SER A 55 9.18 -12.60 -9.58
N GLN A 56 8.95 -13.33 -10.69
CA GLN A 56 10.03 -13.76 -11.59
C GLN A 56 10.71 -12.59 -12.29
N ASN A 57 9.95 -11.58 -12.71
CA ASN A 57 10.52 -10.38 -13.32
C ASN A 57 11.41 -9.63 -12.34
N ILE A 58 10.99 -9.52 -11.07
CA ILE A 58 11.80 -8.86 -10.04
C ILE A 58 13.02 -9.70 -9.67
N GLU A 59 12.92 -11.02 -9.61
CA GLU A 59 14.08 -11.90 -9.42
C GLU A 59 15.14 -11.68 -10.51
N ASN A 60 14.72 -11.56 -11.78
CA ASN A 60 15.63 -11.27 -12.89
C ASN A 60 16.26 -9.88 -12.77
N ILE A 61 15.50 -8.87 -12.33
CA ILE A 61 16.03 -7.52 -12.08
C ILE A 61 17.07 -7.55 -10.96
N ILE A 62 16.79 -8.28 -9.87
CA ILE A 62 17.71 -8.45 -8.75
C ILE A 62 19.00 -9.13 -9.20
N ASN A 63 18.90 -10.24 -9.94
CA ASN A 63 20.07 -10.96 -10.46
C ASN A 63 20.91 -10.05 -11.38
N SER A 64 20.28 -9.30 -12.28
CA SER A 64 20.98 -8.33 -13.12
C SER A 64 21.64 -7.22 -12.28
N GLU A 65 21.00 -6.75 -11.21
CA GLU A 65 21.60 -5.74 -10.32
C GLU A 65 22.82 -6.28 -9.56
N ILE A 66 22.79 -7.57 -9.17
CA ILE A 66 23.92 -8.27 -8.54
C ILE A 66 25.08 -8.45 -9.54
N GLU A 67 24.78 -8.86 -10.77
CA GLU A 67 25.78 -9.04 -11.84
C GLU A 67 26.45 -7.71 -12.19
N ASN A 68 25.67 -6.65 -12.41
CA ASN A 68 26.19 -5.30 -12.66
C ASN A 68 27.07 -4.80 -11.50
N PHE A 69 26.71 -5.11 -10.26
CA PHE A 69 27.51 -4.76 -9.09
C PHE A 69 28.80 -5.58 -8.99
N SER A 70 28.74 -6.86 -9.37
CA SER A 70 29.92 -7.74 -9.52
C SER A 70 30.92 -7.16 -10.50
N GLU A 71 30.47 -6.78 -11.70
CA GLU A 71 31.32 -6.18 -12.72
C GLU A 71 31.93 -4.86 -12.24
N TYR A 72 31.13 -4.01 -11.59
CA TYR A 72 31.58 -2.73 -11.04
C TYR A 72 32.72 -2.87 -10.02
N LEU A 73 32.67 -3.90 -9.16
CA LEU A 73 33.71 -4.16 -8.15
C LEU A 73 34.90 -5.00 -8.68
N GLY A 74 34.98 -5.24 -10.00
CA GLY A 74 36.09 -5.96 -10.62
C GLY A 74 35.87 -7.48 -10.74
N ASN A 75 34.64 -7.90 -11.04
CA ASN A 75 34.23 -9.30 -11.26
C ASN A 75 34.39 -10.19 -10.02
N ILE A 76 33.96 -9.68 -8.86
CA ILE A 76 33.74 -10.54 -7.69
C ILE A 76 32.62 -11.55 -7.97
N THR A 77 32.55 -12.64 -7.24
CA THR A 77 31.55 -13.68 -7.51
C THR A 77 30.12 -13.20 -7.19
N HIS A 78 29.12 -13.82 -7.83
CA HIS A 78 27.71 -13.51 -7.60
C HIS A 78 27.31 -13.62 -6.11
N ASP A 79 27.81 -14.64 -5.40
CA ASP A 79 27.53 -14.81 -3.97
C ASP A 79 28.13 -13.66 -3.13
N GLU A 80 29.26 -13.12 -3.56
CA GLU A 80 29.92 -12.00 -2.89
C GLU A 80 29.17 -10.68 -3.08
N SER A 81 28.80 -10.38 -4.32
CA SER A 81 27.94 -9.24 -4.63
C SER A 81 26.61 -9.33 -3.91
N PHE A 82 25.96 -10.49 -3.92
CA PHE A 82 24.69 -10.71 -3.24
C PHE A 82 24.79 -10.43 -1.75
N TYR A 83 25.81 -10.97 -1.07
CA TYR A 83 25.99 -10.75 0.36
C TYR A 83 26.26 -9.28 0.69
N LEU A 84 27.13 -8.60 -0.05
CA LEU A 84 27.44 -7.18 0.18
C LEU A 84 26.18 -6.32 0.02
N LEU A 85 25.42 -6.55 -1.04
CA LEU A 85 24.16 -5.83 -1.27
C LEU A 85 23.16 -6.14 -0.14
N MET A 86 22.94 -7.41 0.19
CA MET A 86 22.00 -7.78 1.26
C MET A 86 22.41 -7.23 2.63
N LYS A 87 23.70 -7.25 2.98
CA LYS A 87 24.25 -6.72 4.24
C LYS A 87 23.95 -5.23 4.40
N HIS A 88 23.99 -4.48 3.30
CA HIS A 88 23.80 -3.03 3.28
C HIS A 88 22.43 -2.62 2.74
N ASN A 89 21.43 -3.51 2.79
CA ASN A 89 20.07 -3.28 2.33
C ASN A 89 20.04 -2.69 0.91
N TRP A 90 20.79 -3.25 -0.04
CA TRP A 90 20.87 -2.80 -1.44
C TRP A 90 21.43 -1.37 -1.64
N ASN A 91 22.06 -0.78 -0.62
CA ASN A 91 22.82 0.45 -0.76
C ASN A 91 24.20 0.19 -1.37
N LYS A 92 24.33 0.49 -2.67
CA LYS A 92 25.56 0.24 -3.45
C LYS A 92 26.76 1.01 -2.92
N ASP A 93 26.58 2.25 -2.46
CA ASP A 93 27.68 3.10 -2.00
C ASP A 93 28.27 2.55 -0.70
N LYS A 94 27.41 2.22 0.27
CA LYS A 94 27.83 1.59 1.54
C LYS A 94 28.46 0.21 1.33
N ALA A 95 27.90 -0.58 0.41
CA ALA A 95 28.45 -1.88 0.05
C ALA A 95 29.85 -1.75 -0.58
N THR A 96 30.05 -0.75 -1.45
CA THR A 96 31.34 -0.45 -2.08
C THR A 96 32.35 0.02 -1.05
N GLU A 97 31.97 0.92 -0.14
CA GLU A 97 32.84 1.41 0.93
C GLU A 97 33.30 0.26 1.85
N ASP A 98 32.38 -0.61 2.29
CA ASP A 98 32.69 -1.77 3.10
C ASP A 98 33.63 -2.75 2.37
N PHE A 99 33.39 -2.99 1.08
CA PHE A 99 34.26 -3.82 0.24
C PHE A 99 35.68 -3.24 0.14
N CYS A 100 35.81 -1.95 -0.13
CA CYS A 100 37.12 -1.29 -0.24
C CYS A 100 37.89 -1.30 1.08
N ASN A 101 37.20 -1.16 2.22
CA ASN A 101 37.84 -1.09 3.54
C ASN A 101 38.17 -2.45 4.13
N ASN A 102 37.26 -3.43 3.99
CA ASN A 102 37.35 -4.72 4.68
C ASN A 102 37.59 -5.91 3.73
N GLY A 103 37.50 -5.71 2.42
CA GLY A 103 37.52 -6.79 1.44
C GLY A 103 36.28 -7.69 1.52
N ILE A 104 36.41 -8.95 1.12
CA ILE A 104 35.34 -9.95 1.18
C ILE A 104 35.71 -11.07 2.16
N HIS A 105 34.78 -11.41 3.04
CA HIS A 105 34.92 -12.48 4.03
C HIS A 105 33.97 -13.65 3.79
N ILE A 106 33.43 -13.78 2.59
CA ILE A 106 32.66 -14.97 2.20
C ILE A 106 33.67 -16.06 1.88
N SER A 107 33.42 -17.25 2.39
CA SER A 107 34.23 -18.41 2.09
C SER A 107 34.29 -18.62 0.58
N ASP A 108 35.49 -18.68 0.01
CA ASP A 108 35.72 -19.32 -1.28
C ASP A 108 34.93 -20.63 -1.30
N ILE A 109 34.11 -20.82 -2.34
CA ILE A 109 33.33 -22.04 -2.56
C ILE A 109 34.32 -23.20 -2.51
N VAL A 110 34.32 -23.96 -1.41
CA VAL A 110 35.23 -25.08 -1.30
C VAL A 110 34.68 -26.24 -2.09
N LYS A 111 35.40 -26.50 -3.19
CA LYS A 111 35.45 -27.80 -3.85
C LYS A 111 35.50 -28.86 -2.77
N ILE A 112 34.42 -29.61 -2.63
CA ILE A 112 34.40 -30.81 -1.80
C ILE A 112 35.59 -31.64 -2.28
N ASP A 113 36.54 -31.87 -1.40
CA ASP A 113 37.68 -32.73 -1.66
C ASP A 113 37.17 -34.17 -1.74
N ILE A 114 36.71 -34.56 -2.93
CA ILE A 114 36.12 -35.88 -3.25
C ILE A 114 37.14 -37.01 -2.97
N GLU A 115 38.42 -36.68 -2.80
CA GLU A 115 39.50 -37.64 -2.54
C GLU A 115 39.56 -38.09 -1.08
N ASN A 116 38.96 -37.34 -0.14
CA ASN A 116 38.97 -37.68 1.28
C ASN A 116 37.90 -38.74 1.62
N LYS A 117 38.25 -40.02 1.46
CA LYS A 117 37.39 -41.20 1.74
C LYS A 117 37.02 -41.42 3.22
N LYS A 118 37.30 -40.49 4.14
CA LYS A 118 37.00 -40.67 5.57
C LYS A 118 35.57 -40.26 5.92
N LEU A 119 34.85 -41.17 6.57
CA LEU A 119 33.60 -40.87 7.27
C LEU A 119 33.85 -39.77 8.30
N LYS A 120 33.00 -38.74 8.32
CA LYS A 120 33.01 -37.69 9.34
C LYS A 120 31.69 -37.73 10.10
N GLN A 121 31.74 -37.47 11.40
CA GLN A 121 30.54 -37.40 12.21
C GLN A 121 29.90 -36.02 12.10
N CYS A 122 28.56 -35.96 12.02
CA CYS A 122 27.83 -34.70 12.05
C CYS A 122 27.95 -34.02 13.42
N MET A 123 28.30 -32.74 13.46
CA MET A 123 28.43 -31.98 14.70
C MET A 123 27.10 -31.64 15.41
N VAL A 124 25.95 -31.95 14.79
CA VAL A 124 24.61 -31.65 15.33
C VAL A 124 23.88 -32.91 15.76
N CYS A 125 23.73 -33.90 14.85
CA CYS A 125 23.00 -35.13 15.16
C CYS A 125 23.91 -36.30 15.56
N PHE A 126 25.24 -36.14 15.47
CA PHE A 126 26.23 -37.18 15.74
C PHE A 126 26.15 -38.43 14.85
N ASP A 127 25.39 -38.38 13.76
CA ASP A 127 25.37 -39.45 12.74
C ASP A 127 26.62 -39.41 11.86
N ASP A 128 27.06 -40.58 11.40
CA ASP A 128 28.14 -40.69 10.43
C ASP A 128 27.71 -40.20 9.03
N ILE A 129 28.54 -39.35 8.43
CA ILE A 129 28.32 -38.75 7.12
C ILE A 129 29.30 -39.36 6.11
N LEU A 130 28.73 -40.03 5.11
CA LEU A 130 29.46 -40.48 3.93
C LEU A 130 30.14 -39.29 3.23
N PRO A 131 31.38 -39.42 2.73
CA PRO A 131 32.12 -38.34 2.04
C PRO A 131 31.30 -37.57 0.99
N ILE A 132 30.49 -38.28 0.20
CA ILE A 132 29.63 -37.67 -0.84
C ILE A 132 28.51 -36.77 -0.29
N ASN A 133 28.15 -36.93 0.98
CA ASN A 133 27.08 -36.20 1.66
C ASN A 133 27.60 -35.20 2.71
N GLN A 134 28.92 -35.02 2.79
CA GLN A 134 29.54 -34.05 3.69
C GLN A 134 29.35 -32.64 3.14
N LEU A 135 28.56 -31.82 3.84
CA LEU A 135 28.30 -30.43 3.46
C LEU A 135 28.95 -29.47 4.45
N THR A 136 29.70 -28.50 3.92
CA THR A 136 30.35 -27.44 4.69
C THR A 136 30.31 -26.12 3.92
N ILE A 137 30.34 -25.01 4.65
CA ILE A 137 30.47 -23.64 4.12
C ILE A 137 31.68 -22.91 4.72
N CYS A 138 32.49 -23.58 5.53
CA CYS A 138 33.60 -22.96 6.27
C CYS A 138 34.82 -23.87 6.39
N ASN A 139 34.82 -25.04 5.74
CA ASN A 139 35.90 -26.04 5.67
C ASN A 139 36.22 -26.78 6.96
N GLU A 140 35.83 -26.24 8.09
CA GLU A 140 36.10 -26.79 9.42
C GLU A 140 34.90 -27.58 9.95
N HIS A 141 33.69 -27.02 9.82
CA HIS A 141 32.47 -27.58 10.39
C HIS A 141 31.68 -28.40 9.36
N PHE A 142 31.37 -29.65 9.68
CA PHE A 142 30.68 -30.60 8.80
C PHE A 142 29.32 -30.98 9.39
N PHE A 143 28.29 -30.87 8.55
CA PHE A 143 26.93 -31.21 8.94
C PHE A 143 26.26 -32.07 7.87
N CYS A 144 25.39 -32.97 8.29
CA CYS A 144 24.65 -33.80 7.36
C CYS A 144 23.59 -32.97 6.63
N LYS A 145 23.16 -33.45 5.46
CA LYS A 145 22.13 -32.79 4.66
C LYS A 145 20.82 -32.55 5.43
N ASN A 146 20.45 -33.46 6.33
CA ASN A 146 19.21 -33.34 7.11
C ASN A 146 19.29 -32.18 8.12
N CYS A 147 20.42 -32.02 8.81
CA CYS A 147 20.65 -30.91 9.72
C CYS A 147 20.65 -29.56 8.99
N TRP A 148 21.34 -29.47 7.84
CA TRP A 148 21.28 -28.27 7.00
C TRP A 148 19.86 -27.94 6.54
N ASN A 149 19.11 -28.94 6.07
CA ASN A 149 17.70 -28.77 5.67
C ASN A 149 16.85 -28.27 6.83
N GLY A 150 16.93 -28.89 8.00
CA GLY A 150 16.15 -28.50 9.18
C GLY A 150 16.46 -27.07 9.63
N TYR A 151 17.75 -26.77 9.80
CA TYR A 151 18.22 -25.45 10.21
C TYR A 151 17.80 -24.35 9.23
N LEU A 152 18.13 -24.49 7.94
CA LEU A 152 17.82 -23.45 6.96
C LEU A 152 16.33 -23.33 6.70
N THR A 153 15.56 -24.43 6.75
CA THR A 153 14.10 -24.37 6.67
C THR A 153 13.52 -23.55 7.82
N SER A 154 14.01 -23.72 9.04
CA SER A 154 13.59 -22.90 10.19
C SER A 154 13.93 -21.43 9.97
N GLN A 155 15.19 -21.13 9.64
CA GLN A 155 15.65 -19.74 9.43
C GLN A 155 14.88 -19.02 8.33
N ILE A 156 14.65 -19.69 7.19
CA ILE A 156 13.85 -19.16 6.07
C ILE A 156 12.39 -18.98 6.51
N ASN A 157 11.87 -19.86 7.36
CA ASN A 157 10.51 -19.72 7.86
C ASN A 157 10.34 -18.50 8.76
N ASP A 158 11.35 -18.18 9.55
CA ASP A 158 11.42 -17.03 10.46
C ASP A 158 11.76 -15.71 9.73
N GLY A 159 12.07 -15.77 8.43
CA GLY A 159 12.42 -14.61 7.62
C GLY A 159 13.84 -14.10 7.78
N ASN A 160 14.73 -14.93 8.33
CA ASN A 160 16.13 -14.61 8.45
C ASN A 160 16.85 -14.84 7.11
N THR A 161 17.32 -13.76 6.48
CA THR A 161 18.15 -13.81 5.27
C THR A 161 19.65 -13.78 5.56
N ASN A 162 20.05 -13.49 6.81
CA ASN A 162 21.45 -13.36 7.22
C ASN A 162 21.95 -14.62 7.95
N MET A 163 21.88 -15.75 7.26
CA MET A 163 22.18 -17.07 7.85
C MET A 163 23.69 -17.35 7.90
N ARG A 164 24.12 -18.00 8.97
CA ARG A 164 25.52 -18.41 9.21
C ARG A 164 25.65 -19.92 9.40
N CYS A 165 26.89 -20.39 9.48
CA CYS A 165 27.23 -21.73 9.93
C CYS A 165 26.49 -22.10 11.24
N MET A 166 26.11 -23.37 11.38
CA MET A 166 25.43 -23.86 12.58
C MET A 166 26.34 -23.91 13.82
N ASP A 167 27.67 -23.78 13.66
CA ASP A 167 28.56 -23.60 14.80
C ASP A 167 28.46 -22.16 15.35
N PRO A 168 28.10 -21.96 16.63
CA PRO A 168 27.87 -20.63 17.20
C PRO A 168 29.08 -19.70 17.18
N LYS A 169 30.31 -20.23 17.12
CA LYS A 169 31.54 -19.43 17.10
C LYS A 169 31.97 -19.08 15.67
N CYS A 170 31.37 -19.72 14.67
CA CYS A 170 31.72 -19.49 13.28
C CYS A 170 30.99 -18.26 12.71
N THR A 171 31.75 -17.39 12.04
CA THR A 171 31.21 -16.15 11.42
C THR A 171 30.95 -16.29 9.92
N LYS A 172 31.15 -17.49 9.35
CA LYS A 172 30.96 -17.71 7.91
C LYS A 172 29.47 -17.76 7.54
N HIS A 173 29.13 -17.04 6.48
CA HIS A 173 27.77 -16.87 6.00
C HIS A 173 27.38 -17.95 4.98
N VAL A 174 26.11 -18.33 5.01
CA VAL A 174 25.52 -19.23 4.03
C VAL A 174 25.33 -18.46 2.72
N THR A 175 25.84 -18.99 1.61
CA THR A 175 25.74 -18.33 0.31
C THR A 175 24.41 -18.59 -0.38
N TYR A 176 24.06 -17.72 -1.33
CA TYR A 176 22.87 -17.88 -2.17
C TYR A 176 22.94 -19.18 -2.99
N SER A 177 24.10 -19.49 -3.57
CA SER A 177 24.32 -20.74 -4.32
C SER A 177 24.14 -21.99 -3.45
N PHE A 178 24.58 -21.96 -2.19
CA PHE A 178 24.42 -23.09 -1.26
C PHE A 178 22.94 -23.40 -1.00
N ILE A 179 22.13 -22.37 -0.75
CA ILE A 179 20.67 -22.52 -0.51
C ILE A 179 19.98 -23.07 -1.76
N ARG A 180 20.28 -22.53 -2.94
CA ARG A 180 19.73 -23.04 -4.21
C ARG A 180 20.08 -24.48 -4.47
N THR A 181 21.33 -24.86 -4.20
CA THR A 181 21.81 -26.23 -4.40
C THR A 181 21.15 -27.20 -3.42
N LEU A 182 21.03 -26.82 -2.15
CA LEU A 182 20.45 -27.67 -1.11
C LEU A 182 18.95 -27.93 -1.34
N PHE A 183 18.20 -26.88 -1.72
CA PHE A 183 16.75 -26.94 -1.89
C PHE A 183 16.29 -27.04 -3.35
N ASN A 184 17.17 -27.40 -4.29
CA ASN A 184 16.84 -27.54 -5.71
C ASN A 184 15.62 -28.44 -5.99
N LYS A 185 15.37 -29.44 -5.13
CA LYS A 185 14.22 -30.36 -5.19
C LYS A 185 13.03 -29.94 -4.32
N ASN A 186 13.12 -28.82 -3.62
CA ASN A 186 12.06 -28.30 -2.74
C ASN A 186 11.71 -26.85 -3.14
N PRO A 187 10.90 -26.67 -4.19
CA PRO A 187 10.59 -25.34 -4.73
C PRO A 187 9.86 -24.46 -3.70
N LYS A 188 9.08 -25.04 -2.78
CA LYS A 188 8.31 -24.29 -1.78
C LYS A 188 9.20 -23.46 -0.85
N ILE A 189 10.29 -24.06 -0.35
CA ILE A 189 11.23 -23.36 0.54
C ILE A 189 12.03 -22.32 -0.26
N LEU A 190 12.45 -22.65 -1.49
CA LEU A 190 13.12 -21.70 -2.36
C LEU A 190 12.24 -20.47 -2.66
N CYS A 191 10.98 -20.67 -3.05
CA CYS A 191 10.05 -19.57 -3.29
C CYS A 191 9.94 -18.66 -2.07
N LYS A 192 9.80 -19.23 -0.85
CA LYS A 192 9.75 -18.44 0.38
C LYS A 192 11.04 -17.66 0.64
N TYR A 193 12.20 -18.27 0.42
CA TYR A 193 13.50 -17.60 0.50
C TYR A 193 13.59 -16.42 -0.48
N PHE A 194 13.19 -16.62 -1.73
CA PHE A 194 13.14 -15.56 -2.75
C PHE A 194 12.16 -14.45 -2.37
N THR A 195 11.00 -14.77 -1.80
CA THR A 195 10.06 -13.76 -1.29
C THR A 195 10.73 -12.82 -0.28
N TRP A 196 11.57 -13.34 0.62
CA TRP A 196 12.30 -12.49 1.58
C TRP A 196 13.34 -11.59 0.90
N ILE A 197 14.04 -12.09 -0.11
CA ILE A 197 15.00 -11.29 -0.90
C ILE A 197 14.26 -10.17 -1.64
N ILE A 198 13.17 -10.50 -2.33
CA ILE A 198 12.34 -9.53 -3.06
C ILE A 198 11.77 -8.48 -2.09
N ASN A 199 11.29 -8.90 -0.92
CA ASN A 199 10.81 -7.98 0.12
C ASN A 199 11.90 -6.99 0.55
N SER A 200 13.12 -7.46 0.80
CA SER A 200 14.26 -6.60 1.13
C SER A 200 14.54 -5.58 0.02
N PHE A 201 14.53 -6.04 -1.24
CA PHE A 201 14.76 -5.18 -2.40
C PHE A 201 13.68 -4.09 -2.56
N VAL A 202 12.40 -4.48 -2.50
CA VAL A 202 11.26 -3.57 -2.68
C VAL A 202 11.13 -2.58 -1.53
N GLN A 203 11.44 -3.00 -0.30
CA GLN A 203 11.41 -2.08 0.86
C GLN A 203 12.48 -1.00 0.77
N TYR A 204 13.67 -1.33 0.24
CA TYR A 204 14.73 -0.36 0.10
C TYR A 204 14.51 0.61 -1.07
N LYS A 205 14.12 0.08 -2.24
CA LYS A 205 13.94 0.89 -3.44
C LYS A 205 12.55 1.56 -3.43
N ASN A 206 12.50 2.84 -3.10
CA ASN A 206 11.24 3.61 -3.09
C ASN A 206 10.49 3.63 -4.43
N THR A 207 11.18 3.34 -5.54
CA THR A 207 10.62 3.23 -6.89
C THR A 207 9.88 1.91 -7.15
N TYR A 208 9.89 0.97 -6.21
CA TYR A 208 9.11 -0.27 -6.27
C TYR A 208 8.14 -0.35 -5.08
N LYS A 209 6.89 -0.73 -5.33
CA LYS A 209 5.88 -0.96 -4.28
C LYS A 209 5.01 -2.16 -4.63
N TYR A 210 4.67 -2.96 -3.63
CA TYR A 210 3.69 -4.03 -3.78
C TYR A 210 2.29 -3.48 -4.07
N CYS A 211 1.46 -4.25 -4.77
CA CYS A 211 0.04 -3.96 -4.84
C CYS A 211 -0.60 -4.00 -3.43
N PRO A 212 -1.41 -3.01 -3.02
CA PRO A 212 -2.11 -3.05 -1.72
C PRO A 212 -3.17 -4.14 -1.61
N ASN A 213 -3.59 -4.74 -2.72
CA ASN A 213 -4.58 -5.81 -2.69
C ASN A 213 -3.96 -7.08 -2.08
N PRO A 214 -4.48 -7.59 -0.95
CA PRO A 214 -3.90 -8.76 -0.27
C PRO A 214 -3.90 -10.04 -1.09
N LYS A 215 -4.70 -10.11 -2.17
CA LYS A 215 -4.76 -11.25 -3.10
C LYS A 215 -3.85 -11.07 -4.32
N CYS A 216 -3.06 -10.01 -4.36
CA CYS A 216 -2.20 -9.66 -5.48
C CYS A 216 -0.75 -9.55 -5.02
N GLU A 217 0.14 -10.32 -5.63
CA GLU A 217 1.58 -10.32 -5.32
C GLU A 217 2.40 -9.53 -6.35
N LEU A 218 1.74 -8.74 -7.20
CA LEU A 218 2.41 -7.94 -8.23
C LEU A 218 3.06 -6.70 -7.62
N ILE A 219 4.15 -6.28 -8.25
CA ILE A 219 4.96 -5.14 -7.82
C ILE A 219 4.91 -4.07 -8.91
N SER A 220 4.55 -2.85 -8.51
CA SER A 220 4.56 -1.68 -9.38
C SER A 220 5.91 -0.97 -9.27
N PHE A 221 6.46 -0.60 -10.42
CA PHE A 221 7.58 0.31 -10.54
C PHE A 221 7.08 1.66 -11.02
N ASN A 222 7.50 2.72 -10.35
CA ASN A 222 7.20 4.09 -10.73
C ASN A 222 8.41 4.98 -10.43
N ASN A 223 8.79 5.79 -11.41
CA ASN A 223 9.89 6.75 -11.31
C ASN A 223 9.47 8.17 -11.75
N ASP A 224 8.16 8.37 -11.92
CA ASP A 224 7.58 9.66 -12.27
C ASP A 224 6.96 10.31 -11.02
N ASP A 225 6.67 11.61 -11.10
CA ASP A 225 6.02 12.37 -10.02
C ASP A 225 4.53 12.03 -9.84
N GLU A 226 3.94 11.34 -10.81
CA GLU A 226 2.54 10.95 -10.74
C GLU A 226 2.32 9.80 -9.76
N ASN A 227 1.44 10.03 -8.79
CA ASN A 227 1.16 9.06 -7.75
C ASN A 227 0.04 8.07 -8.09
N LYS A 228 -0.66 8.23 -9.21
CA LYS A 228 -1.74 7.32 -9.60
C LYS A 228 -1.18 6.03 -10.19
N THR A 229 -1.31 4.93 -9.48
CA THR A 229 -0.88 3.62 -9.98
C THR A 229 -2.05 2.67 -10.05
N THR A 230 -2.29 2.07 -11.23
CA THR A 230 -3.31 1.03 -11.41
C THR A 230 -2.62 -0.29 -11.69
N CYS A 231 -2.79 -1.25 -10.79
CA CYS A 231 -2.29 -2.61 -10.96
C CYS A 231 -3.14 -3.37 -11.99
N THR A 232 -2.58 -4.39 -12.66
CA THR A 232 -3.31 -5.24 -13.60
C THR A 232 -4.44 -6.03 -12.95
N CYS A 233 -4.42 -6.22 -11.63
CA CYS A 233 -5.55 -6.76 -10.87
C CYS A 233 -6.74 -5.79 -10.73
N GLY A 234 -6.65 -4.59 -11.32
CA GLY A 234 -7.69 -3.55 -11.27
C GLY A 234 -7.63 -2.64 -10.03
N THR A 235 -6.70 -2.87 -9.11
CA THR A 235 -6.55 -2.02 -7.91
C THR A 235 -5.80 -0.74 -8.25
N THR A 236 -6.44 0.41 -8.04
CA THR A 236 -5.83 1.74 -8.20
C THR A 236 -5.50 2.36 -6.84
N PHE A 237 -4.24 2.75 -6.65
CA PHE A 237 -3.71 3.25 -5.39
C PHE A 237 -2.73 4.41 -5.59
N CYS A 238 -2.43 5.12 -4.50
CA CYS A 238 -1.41 6.15 -4.45
C CYS A 238 -0.03 5.50 -4.25
N PHE A 239 0.90 5.71 -5.17
CA PHE A 239 2.25 5.14 -5.11
C PHE A 239 3.04 5.61 -3.86
N SER A 240 2.93 6.89 -3.51
CA SER A 240 3.64 7.47 -2.35
C SER A 240 3.15 6.96 -1.00
N CYS A 241 1.84 6.99 -0.74
CA CYS A 241 1.30 6.66 0.59
C CYS A 241 0.69 5.26 0.70
N HIS A 242 0.62 4.52 -0.41
CA HIS A 242 0.07 3.16 -0.50
C HIS A 242 -1.42 3.04 -0.11
N GLN A 243 -2.16 4.16 -0.05
CA GLN A 243 -3.60 4.18 0.18
C GLN A 243 -4.38 4.16 -1.14
N ASN A 244 -5.71 4.01 -1.09
CA ASN A 244 -6.56 4.22 -2.25
C ASN A 244 -6.26 5.56 -2.92
N TYR A 245 -6.25 5.60 -4.26
CA TYR A 245 -5.98 6.84 -4.97
C TYR A 245 -6.98 7.92 -4.56
N HIS A 246 -6.46 9.04 -4.06
CA HIS A 246 -7.22 10.00 -3.25
C HIS A 246 -7.20 11.42 -3.83
N PHE A 247 -6.99 11.59 -5.13
CA PHE A 247 -7.20 12.87 -5.79
C PHE A 247 -8.66 13.34 -5.58
N PRO A 248 -8.90 14.62 -5.24
CA PRO A 248 -7.96 15.75 -5.25
C PRO A 248 -7.16 15.98 -3.95
N ALA A 249 -7.38 15.18 -2.90
CA ALA A 249 -6.66 15.36 -1.64
C ALA A 249 -5.18 14.94 -1.76
N SER A 250 -4.30 15.62 -1.03
CA SER A 250 -2.90 15.23 -0.89
C SER A 250 -2.72 14.06 0.10
N CYS A 251 -1.56 13.40 0.06
CA CYS A 251 -1.20 12.34 1.00
C CYS A 251 -1.21 12.83 2.46
N SER A 252 -0.82 14.08 2.71
CA SER A 252 -0.83 14.66 4.06
C SER A 252 -2.25 14.81 4.61
N VAL A 253 -3.18 15.30 3.77
CA VAL A 253 -4.58 15.48 4.15
C VAL A 253 -5.26 14.13 4.43
N ILE A 254 -5.07 13.12 3.57
CA ILE A 254 -5.71 11.82 3.79
C ILE A 254 -5.17 11.12 5.04
N ASN A 255 -3.89 11.28 5.35
CA ASN A 255 -3.28 10.73 6.56
C ASN A 255 -3.86 11.38 7.82
N LEU A 256 -4.03 12.71 7.83
CA LEU A 256 -4.67 13.43 8.93
C LEU A 256 -6.16 13.04 9.06
N TRP A 257 -6.85 12.94 7.94
CA TRP A 257 -8.25 12.51 7.89
C TRP A 257 -8.44 11.12 8.49
N ASN A 258 -7.63 10.14 8.08
CA ASN A 258 -7.68 8.78 8.60
C ASN A 258 -7.36 8.72 10.09
N LYS A 259 -6.38 9.50 10.57
CA LYS A 259 -6.08 9.62 12.00
C LYS A 259 -7.26 10.17 12.79
N LYS A 260 -7.92 11.22 12.30
CA LYS A 260 -9.10 11.79 12.95
C LYS A 260 -10.29 10.84 12.92
N CYS A 261 -10.53 10.18 11.79
CA CYS A 261 -11.55 9.15 11.67
C CYS A 261 -11.30 8.02 12.66
N ASN A 262 -10.08 7.47 12.76
CA ASN A 262 -9.81 6.38 13.69
C ASN A 262 -10.04 6.77 15.15
N LYS A 263 -9.72 8.02 15.55
CA LYS A 263 -9.97 8.52 16.91
C LYS A 263 -11.46 8.75 17.20
N ASP A 264 -12.18 9.33 16.25
CA ASP A 264 -13.54 9.84 16.47
C ASP A 264 -14.64 8.90 15.88
N SER A 265 -14.23 7.76 15.29
CA SER A 265 -15.12 6.88 14.48
C SER A 265 -16.22 6.21 15.29
N GLU A 266 -15.97 5.74 16.51
CA GLU A 266 -16.96 4.98 17.28
C GLU A 266 -18.20 5.84 17.61
N ASN A 267 -18.01 7.10 18.01
CA ASN A 267 -19.10 8.03 18.28
C ASN A 267 -19.77 8.54 17.00
N ALA A 268 -19.00 8.77 15.94
CA ALA A 268 -19.51 9.29 14.67
C ALA A 268 -20.26 8.23 13.83
N LEU A 269 -19.86 6.95 13.91
CA LEU A 269 -20.54 5.83 13.27
C LEU A 269 -21.87 5.51 13.97
N TRP A 270 -21.92 5.60 15.30
CA TRP A 270 -23.16 5.46 16.07
C TRP A 270 -24.20 6.52 15.70
N LEU A 271 -23.77 7.76 15.46
CA LEU A 271 -24.66 8.85 15.04
C LEU A 271 -25.16 8.73 13.58
N MET A 272 -24.46 7.95 12.75
CA MET A 272 -24.80 7.71 11.36
C MET A 272 -25.55 6.39 11.19
N GLU A 273 -26.78 6.36 11.69
CA GLU A 273 -27.72 5.29 11.40
C GLU A 273 -27.91 5.13 9.88
N ASN A 274 -27.91 3.88 9.40
CA ASN A 274 -28.29 3.50 8.03
C ASN A 274 -29.77 3.77 7.74
N THR A 275 -30.54 4.07 8.79
CA THR A 275 -31.94 4.44 8.76
C THR A 275 -32.11 5.91 9.10
N LYS A 276 -32.91 6.64 8.31
CA LYS A 276 -33.27 8.03 8.57
C LYS A 276 -34.77 8.23 8.44
N ASN A 277 -35.33 9.12 9.26
CA ASN A 277 -36.74 9.45 9.18
C ASN A 277 -37.04 10.42 8.02
N CYS A 278 -38.16 10.20 7.33
CA CYS A 278 -38.71 11.12 6.34
C CYS A 278 -38.91 12.51 6.96
N PRO A 279 -38.43 13.60 6.34
CA PRO A 279 -38.59 14.95 6.91
C PRO A 279 -40.05 15.37 7.04
N LYS A 280 -40.95 14.88 6.18
CA LYS A 280 -42.38 15.20 6.15
C LYS A 280 -43.23 14.32 7.08
N CYS A 281 -43.22 13.00 6.89
CA CYS A 281 -44.11 12.08 7.62
C CYS A 281 -43.44 11.30 8.77
N LYS A 282 -42.14 11.52 8.99
CA LYS A 282 -41.33 10.93 10.08
C LYS A 282 -41.21 9.40 10.09
N ILE A 283 -41.75 8.69 9.10
CA ILE A 283 -41.52 7.25 8.95
C ILE A 283 -40.03 6.98 8.72
N SER A 284 -39.51 5.90 9.33
CA SER A 284 -38.12 5.47 9.12
C SER A 284 -37.94 4.93 7.70
N ILE A 285 -36.85 5.32 7.05
CA ILE A 285 -36.47 4.94 5.69
C ILE A 285 -35.05 4.38 5.78
N GLU A 286 -34.84 3.19 5.21
CA GLU A 286 -33.51 2.61 5.00
C GLU A 286 -32.97 3.03 3.63
N LYS A 287 -31.66 3.32 3.54
CA LYS A 287 -31.04 3.64 2.24
C LYS A 287 -30.79 2.35 1.47
N ASP A 288 -31.52 2.15 0.39
CA ASP A 288 -31.44 0.95 -0.46
C ASP A 288 -30.57 1.16 -1.72
N HIS A 289 -30.39 2.41 -2.17
CA HIS A 289 -29.64 2.74 -3.39
C HIS A 289 -28.57 3.82 -3.16
N GLY A 290 -27.52 3.82 -4.00
CA GLY A 290 -26.41 4.79 -3.91
C GLY A 290 -26.80 6.25 -4.15
N CYS A 291 -27.98 6.52 -4.72
CA CYS A 291 -28.48 7.86 -5.01
C CYS A 291 -28.84 8.63 -3.72
N ASN A 292 -28.62 9.95 -3.73
CA ASN A 292 -29.00 10.83 -2.61
C ASN A 292 -30.37 11.50 -2.81
N HIS A 293 -31.00 11.34 -3.98
CA HIS A 293 -32.39 11.72 -4.24
C HIS A 293 -33.30 10.61 -3.72
N MET A 294 -34.03 10.89 -2.64
CA MET A 294 -34.94 9.91 -2.04
C MET A 294 -36.39 10.33 -2.24
N THR A 295 -37.26 9.35 -2.49
CA THR A 295 -38.71 9.54 -2.54
C THR A 295 -39.36 8.70 -1.45
N CYS A 296 -40.07 9.33 -0.51
CA CYS A 296 -40.75 8.61 0.56
C CYS A 296 -41.90 7.77 0.00
N GLU A 297 -41.91 6.47 0.26
CA GLU A 297 -42.95 5.58 -0.27
C GLU A 297 -44.35 5.88 0.29
N ASN A 298 -44.42 6.31 1.55
CA ASN A 298 -45.67 6.62 2.25
C ASN A 298 -46.30 7.96 1.79
N CYS A 299 -45.54 9.06 1.84
CA CYS A 299 -46.08 10.41 1.58
C CYS A 299 -45.65 11.03 0.24
N LYS A 300 -44.90 10.28 -0.59
CA LYS A 300 -44.35 10.67 -1.90
C LYS A 300 -43.49 11.95 -1.91
N HIS A 301 -43.10 12.45 -0.74
CA HIS A 301 -42.22 13.60 -0.63
C HIS A 301 -40.80 13.23 -1.08
N GLN A 302 -40.22 14.08 -1.92
CA GLN A 302 -38.87 13.93 -2.44
C GLN A 302 -37.90 14.83 -1.68
N PHE A 303 -36.79 14.27 -1.21
CA PHE A 303 -35.84 14.99 -0.36
C PHE A 303 -34.41 14.49 -0.58
N CYS A 304 -33.43 15.27 -0.12
CA CYS A 304 -32.02 14.90 -0.14
C CYS A 304 -31.65 14.06 1.09
N TRP A 305 -31.01 12.90 0.89
CA TRP A 305 -30.60 12.00 1.99
C TRP A 305 -29.57 12.60 2.95
N LEU A 306 -28.72 13.51 2.44
CA LEU A 306 -27.66 14.13 3.22
C LEU A 306 -28.21 15.20 4.17
N CYS A 307 -28.89 16.22 3.63
CA CYS A 307 -29.34 17.39 4.40
C CYS A 307 -30.81 17.34 4.84
N LYS A 308 -31.60 16.35 4.38
CA LYS A 308 -33.05 16.20 4.65
C LYS A 308 -33.94 17.34 4.12
N GLU A 309 -33.41 18.26 3.32
CA GLU A 309 -34.17 19.32 2.66
C GLU A 309 -34.92 18.82 1.42
N ASP A 310 -35.94 19.58 1.01
CA ASP A 310 -36.74 19.30 -0.20
C ASP A 310 -35.84 19.21 -1.44
N TRP A 311 -36.06 18.17 -2.26
CA TRP A 311 -35.29 17.96 -3.49
C TRP A 311 -35.45 19.11 -4.48
N LYS A 312 -36.59 19.82 -4.46
CA LYS A 312 -36.80 21.02 -5.30
C LYS A 312 -35.79 22.13 -5.03
N LYS A 313 -35.20 22.17 -3.83
CA LYS A 313 -34.12 23.11 -3.47
C LYS A 313 -32.74 22.67 -4.00
N HIS A 314 -32.64 21.51 -4.63
CA HIS A 314 -31.44 20.98 -5.26
C HIS A 314 -31.62 21.00 -6.77
N GLY A 315 -31.43 22.17 -7.37
CA GLY A 315 -31.53 22.38 -8.81
C GLY A 315 -30.51 23.40 -9.30
N THR A 316 -30.43 23.57 -10.61
CA THR A 316 -29.54 24.58 -11.24
C THR A 316 -29.86 25.99 -10.72
N ALA A 317 -31.14 26.32 -10.56
CA ALA A 317 -31.61 27.62 -10.09
C ALA A 317 -31.32 27.93 -8.60
N THR A 318 -30.92 26.94 -7.79
CA THR A 318 -30.70 27.11 -6.34
C THR A 318 -29.21 27.09 -5.94
N GLY A 319 -28.32 27.25 -6.91
CA GLY A 319 -26.87 27.15 -6.73
C GLY A 319 -26.33 25.73 -6.89
N GLY A 320 -27.05 24.88 -7.62
CA GLY A 320 -26.63 23.54 -8.01
C GLY A 320 -27.19 22.42 -7.13
N PHE A 321 -27.25 21.22 -7.71
CA PHE A 321 -27.77 20.00 -7.07
C PHE A 321 -27.03 19.59 -5.79
N TYR A 322 -25.86 20.17 -5.51
CA TYR A 322 -24.98 19.78 -4.42
C TYR A 322 -24.58 20.93 -3.49
N LYS A 323 -25.31 22.06 -3.52
CA LYS A 323 -25.06 23.20 -2.60
C LYS A 323 -25.07 22.78 -1.13
N CYS A 324 -25.81 21.72 -0.78
CA CYS A 324 -25.82 21.15 0.56
C CYS A 324 -24.45 20.63 1.04
N ASN A 325 -23.42 20.53 0.18
CA ASN A 325 -22.07 20.14 0.56
C ASN A 325 -21.31 21.23 1.32
N VAL A 326 -21.71 22.50 1.17
CA VAL A 326 -21.09 23.61 1.90
C VAL A 326 -21.56 23.56 3.35
N PHE A 327 -20.61 23.59 4.29
CA PHE A 327 -20.93 23.74 5.71
C PHE A 327 -21.31 25.20 5.97
N ILE A 328 -22.57 25.44 6.29
CA ILE A 328 -23.08 26.77 6.65
C ILE A 328 -23.19 26.81 8.18
N LYS A 329 -22.50 27.75 8.82
CA LYS A 329 -22.63 27.98 10.27
C LYS A 329 -24.08 28.39 10.57
N MET A 330 -24.79 27.64 11.39
CA MET A 330 -26.09 28.09 11.90
C MET A 330 -25.85 29.28 12.84
N LYS A 331 -26.30 30.48 12.47
CA LYS A 331 -26.42 31.60 13.41
C LYS A 331 -27.54 31.25 14.40
N LYS A 332 -27.21 30.70 15.58
CA LYS A 332 -28.14 30.71 16.71
C LYS A 332 -28.17 32.15 17.26
N ASN A 333 -29.31 32.83 17.11
CA ASN A 333 -29.65 34.08 17.80
C ASN A 333 -28.58 35.19 17.80
N ASN A 334 -28.12 35.65 16.63
CA ASN A 334 -27.26 36.84 16.47
C ASN A 334 -25.95 36.89 17.30
N GLN A 335 -25.56 35.81 17.96
CA GLN A 335 -24.24 35.66 18.57
C GLN A 335 -23.44 34.69 17.73
N ILE A 336 -22.38 35.21 17.10
CA ILE A 336 -21.30 34.38 16.57
C ILE A 336 -20.57 33.87 17.82
N VAL A 337 -20.96 32.70 18.32
CA VAL A 337 -20.14 32.01 19.32
C VAL A 337 -18.83 31.68 18.60
N LYS A 338 -17.73 32.36 18.89
CA LYS A 338 -16.41 31.82 18.57
C LYS A 338 -16.13 30.71 19.59
N GLU A 339 -15.30 29.76 19.16
CA GLU A 339 -14.66 28.69 19.93
C GLU A 339 -15.36 27.32 19.92
N ASP A 340 -14.65 26.40 19.24
CA ASP A 340 -14.77 24.94 19.15
C ASP A 340 -15.94 24.28 18.39
N TYR A 341 -15.98 24.50 17.07
CA TYR A 341 -16.86 23.78 16.13
C TYR A 341 -16.23 22.52 15.54
N GLY A 342 -15.15 22.00 16.15
CA GLY A 342 -14.35 20.90 15.60
C GLY A 342 -15.21 19.70 15.19
N ASP A 343 -16.14 19.32 16.05
CA ASP A 343 -16.93 18.10 15.90
C ASP A 343 -18.11 18.26 14.94
N GLU A 344 -18.87 19.36 14.98
CA GLU A 344 -20.00 19.57 14.05
C GLU A 344 -19.53 19.67 12.59
N ARG A 345 -18.45 20.43 12.36
CA ARG A 345 -17.87 20.56 11.02
C ARG A 345 -17.29 19.23 10.55
N PHE A 346 -16.60 18.52 11.43
CA PHE A 346 -16.08 17.19 11.12
C PHE A 346 -17.22 16.23 10.75
N LEU A 347 -18.26 16.11 11.57
CA LEU A 347 -19.41 15.24 11.31
C LEU A 347 -20.11 15.58 9.98
N HIS A 348 -20.20 16.87 9.62
CA HIS A 348 -20.73 17.30 8.33
C HIS A 348 -19.94 16.70 7.15
N TYR A 349 -18.61 16.82 7.14
CA TYR A 349 -17.80 16.29 6.04
C TYR A 349 -17.65 14.77 6.13
N PHE A 350 -17.55 14.21 7.33
CA PHE A 350 -17.40 12.78 7.56
C PHE A 350 -18.62 12.01 7.07
N SER A 351 -19.83 12.51 7.36
CA SER A 351 -21.07 11.89 6.86
C SER A 351 -21.19 11.89 5.34
N ARG A 352 -20.68 12.92 4.67
CA ARG A 352 -20.66 12.99 3.21
C ARG A 352 -19.62 12.04 2.63
N TYR A 353 -18.41 12.04 3.18
CA TYR A 353 -17.35 11.11 2.81
C TYR A 353 -17.84 9.66 2.89
N LYS A 354 -18.41 9.26 4.04
CA LYS A 354 -18.92 7.91 4.26
C LYS A 354 -20.07 7.56 3.31
N ASN A 355 -21.03 8.47 3.13
CA ASN A 355 -22.14 8.26 2.19
C ASN A 355 -21.66 8.04 0.75
N HIS A 356 -20.65 8.80 0.29
CA HIS A 356 -20.07 8.62 -1.04
C HIS A 356 -19.27 7.32 -1.15
N ASP A 357 -18.52 6.92 -0.11
CA ASP A 357 -17.81 5.64 -0.08
C ASP A 357 -18.77 4.44 -0.18
N GLU A 358 -19.88 4.48 0.56
CA GLU A 358 -20.95 3.47 0.48
C GLU A 358 -21.63 3.46 -0.89
N ALA A 359 -21.96 4.64 -1.43
CA ALA A 359 -22.54 4.76 -2.76
C ALA A 359 -21.62 4.17 -3.85
N LYS A 360 -20.30 4.39 -3.74
CA LYS A 360 -19.29 3.80 -4.63
C LYS A 360 -19.31 2.27 -4.57
N LYS A 361 -19.39 1.68 -3.38
CA LYS A 361 -19.49 0.22 -3.21
C LYS A 361 -20.75 -0.37 -3.86
N ILE A 362 -21.89 0.31 -3.71
CA ILE A 362 -23.16 -0.10 -4.36
C ILE A 362 -23.03 0.02 -5.88
N PHE A 363 -22.46 1.12 -6.37
CA PHE A 363 -22.24 1.34 -7.79
C PHE A 363 -21.36 0.24 -8.40
N SER A 364 -20.22 -0.10 -7.78
CA SER A 364 -19.36 -1.18 -8.26
C SER A 364 -20.07 -2.53 -8.36
N LYS A 365 -20.94 -2.86 -7.39
CA LYS A 365 -21.76 -4.09 -7.46
C LYS A 365 -22.78 -4.03 -8.59
N ASN A 366 -23.38 -2.87 -8.84
CA ASN A 366 -24.34 -2.71 -9.92
C ASN A 366 -23.67 -2.81 -11.30
N VAL A 367 -22.48 -2.26 -11.46
CA VAL A 367 -21.67 -2.41 -12.69
C VAL A 367 -21.41 -3.90 -12.97
N GLN A 368 -20.93 -4.66 -11.98
CA GLN A 368 -20.70 -6.11 -12.13
C GLN A 368 -21.98 -6.88 -12.51
N LYS A 369 -23.14 -6.52 -11.95
CA LYS A 369 -24.42 -7.13 -12.32
C LYS A 369 -24.76 -6.83 -13.77
N ILE A 370 -24.63 -5.57 -14.20
CA ILE A 370 -24.90 -5.15 -15.57
C ILE A 370 -23.98 -5.89 -16.55
N GLU A 371 -22.68 -5.95 -16.27
CA GLU A 371 -21.71 -6.71 -17.08
C GLU A 371 -22.13 -8.18 -17.22
N SER A 372 -22.49 -8.84 -16.12
CA SER A 372 -22.95 -10.24 -16.15
C SER A 372 -24.27 -10.45 -16.92
N MET A 373 -25.13 -9.44 -16.96
CA MET A 373 -26.37 -9.49 -17.74
C MET A 373 -26.07 -9.33 -19.23
N LEU A 374 -25.20 -8.39 -19.59
CA LEU A 374 -24.74 -8.19 -20.97
C LEU A 374 -24.07 -9.44 -21.54
N GLU A 375 -23.20 -10.11 -20.77
CA GLU A 375 -22.58 -11.38 -21.18
C GLU A 375 -23.62 -12.48 -21.44
N LYS A 376 -24.66 -12.57 -20.60
CA LYS A 376 -25.75 -13.55 -20.78
C LYS A 376 -26.60 -13.24 -22.01
N ASP A 377 -26.83 -11.98 -22.31
CA ASP A 377 -27.63 -11.59 -23.46
C ASP A 377 -26.84 -11.79 -24.77
N MET A 378 -25.54 -11.46 -24.81
CA MET A 378 -24.67 -11.79 -25.94
C MET A 378 -24.60 -13.31 -26.20
N THR A 379 -24.44 -14.12 -25.14
CA THR A 379 -24.39 -15.58 -25.29
C THR A 379 -25.73 -16.17 -25.76
N ARG A 380 -26.86 -15.59 -25.36
CA ARG A 380 -28.19 -15.98 -25.87
C ARG A 380 -28.35 -15.65 -27.36
N GLU A 381 -27.93 -14.47 -27.79
CA GLU A 381 -27.97 -14.07 -29.20
C GLU A 381 -27.05 -14.93 -30.08
N MET A 382 -25.87 -15.30 -29.57
CA MET A 382 -24.97 -16.26 -30.26
C MET A 382 -25.59 -17.66 -30.37
N VAL A 383 -26.27 -18.14 -29.33
CA VAL A 383 -26.95 -19.45 -29.40
C VAL A 383 -28.12 -19.40 -30.39
N GLN A 384 -28.90 -18.31 -30.41
CA GLN A 384 -30.03 -18.13 -31.34
C GLN A 384 -29.58 -18.01 -32.80
N SER A 385 -28.41 -17.42 -33.06
CA SER A 385 -27.85 -17.28 -34.42
C SER A 385 -27.19 -18.55 -34.96
N ILE A 386 -26.79 -19.48 -34.09
CA ILE A 386 -26.25 -20.80 -34.50
C ILE A 386 -27.37 -21.83 -34.71
N SER A 387 -28.57 -21.59 -34.18
CA SER A 387 -29.74 -22.49 -34.29
C SER A 387 -30.59 -22.32 -35.57
N PHE A 388 -30.02 -21.84 -36.67
CA PHE A 388 -30.67 -21.75 -37.99
C PHE A 388 -30.02 -22.67 -39.03
#